data_AF-A0A968GI30-F1
#
_entry.id   AF-A0A968GI30-F1
#
_cell.length_a   1.000
_cell.length_b   1.000
_cell.length_c   1.000
_cell.angle_alpha   90.00
_cell.angle_beta   90.00
_cell.angle_gamma   90.00
#
_symmetry.space_group_name_H-M   'P 1'
#
loop_
_entity.id
_entity.type
_entity.pdbx_description
1 polymer ?
#
loop_
_entity_poly.entity_id
_entity_poly.type
_entity_poly.pdbx_seq_one_letter_code
_entity_poly.pdbx_strand_id
1 'polypeptide(L)'
;MNNIIFIMNITLFIAGILLFSIRTILFFRSKSYEEQVAMNALATMRVGILLVMVSISGFVGNQLGQSPLAVINIMILVGLIVFLLLILFTAQLSKWLSVLAIRADLQKMQQKGIEDGHEAPKVLIVEEPYTDDE
;
A
#
# COMPACT_ATOMS: atom_id res chain seq x y z
N MET A 1 -2.20 23.41 -27.10
CA MET A 1 -1.38 22.70 -26.09
C MET A 1 -2.22 21.94 -25.05
N ASN A 2 -3.35 22.47 -24.56
CA ASN A 2 -4.16 21.79 -23.52
C ASN A 2 -4.66 20.38 -23.88
N ASN A 3 -4.90 20.09 -25.16
CA ASN A 3 -5.35 18.76 -25.59
C ASN A 3 -4.31 17.65 -25.38
N ILE A 4 -3.00 17.96 -25.47
CA ILE A 4 -1.94 16.96 -25.28
C ILE A 4 -1.84 16.54 -23.82
N ILE A 5 -1.89 17.50 -22.90
CA ILE A 5 -1.84 17.25 -21.45
C ILE A 5 -3.08 16.48 -21.01
N PHE A 6 -4.25 16.83 -21.56
CA PHE A 6 -5.49 16.12 -21.31
C PHE A 6 -5.41 14.63 -21.70
N ILE A 7 -4.95 14.34 -22.92
CA ILE A 7 -4.78 12.96 -23.41
C ILE A 7 -3.78 12.21 -22.53
N MET A 8 -2.63 12.82 -22.23
CA MET A 8 -1.61 12.22 -21.36
C MET A 8 -2.18 11.85 -19.98
N ASN A 9 -2.94 12.76 -19.35
CA ASN A 9 -3.55 12.50 -18.05
C ASN A 9 -4.58 11.36 -18.11
N ILE A 10 -5.41 11.29 -19.15
CA ILE A 10 -6.35 10.18 -19.34
C ILE A 10 -5.61 8.86 -19.52
N THR A 11 -4.54 8.83 -20.32
CA THR A 11 -3.73 7.62 -20.51
C THR A 11 -3.11 7.15 -19.19
N LEU A 12 -2.54 8.07 -18.41
CA LEU A 12 -1.97 7.75 -17.09
C LEU A 12 -3.04 7.28 -16.10
N PHE A 13 -4.23 7.87 -16.13
CA PHE A 13 -5.36 7.47 -15.29
C PHE A 13 -5.82 6.04 -15.60
N ILE A 14 -6.05 5.74 -16.88
CA ILE A 14 -6.46 4.40 -17.33
C ILE A 14 -5.38 3.37 -17.02
N ALA A 15 -4.11 3.68 -17.29
CA ALA A 15 -2.99 2.81 -16.96
C ALA A 15 -2.89 2.53 -15.45
N GLY A 16 -3.07 3.57 -14.62
CA GLY A 16 -3.08 3.44 -13.16
C GLY A 16 -4.20 2.53 -12.67
N ILE A 17 -5.43 2.71 -13.17
CA ILE A 17 -6.59 1.86 -12.82
C ILE A 17 -6.35 0.42 -13.26
N LEU A 18 -5.87 0.20 -14.49
CA LEU A 18 -5.59 -1.15 -14.99
C LEU A 18 -4.52 -1.84 -14.15
N LEU A 19 -3.41 -1.18 -13.86
CA LEU A 19 -2.34 -1.71 -13.02
C LEU A 19 -2.84 -2.07 -11.62
N PHE A 20 -3.60 -1.18 -10.99
CA PHE A 20 -4.20 -1.42 -9.69
C PHE A 20 -5.16 -2.62 -9.70
N SER A 21 -6.07 -2.67 -10.69
CA SER A 21 -7.12 -3.68 -10.78
C SER A 21 -6.54 -5.06 -11.10
N ILE A 22 -5.66 -5.15 -12.09
CA ILE A 22 -4.98 -6.41 -12.46
C ILE A 22 -4.22 -6.96 -11.26
N ARG A 23 -3.46 -6.12 -10.56
CA ARG A 23 -2.68 -6.60 -9.41
C ARG A 23 -3.56 -7.02 -8.24
N THR A 24 -4.66 -6.31 -7.99
CA THR A 24 -5.65 -6.70 -6.97
C THR A 24 -6.24 -8.08 -7.27
N ILE A 25 -6.66 -8.32 -8.51
CA ILE A 25 -7.18 -9.62 -8.95
C ILE A 25 -6.13 -10.72 -8.78
N LEU A 26 -4.88 -10.45 -9.17
CA LEU A 26 -3.79 -11.42 -9.05
C LEU A 26 -3.44 -11.72 -7.59
N PHE A 27 -3.49 -10.72 -6.70
CA PHE A 27 -3.24 -10.89 -5.27
C PHE A 27 -4.27 -11.81 -4.63
N PHE A 28 -5.56 -11.66 -4.96
CA PHE A 28 -6.61 -12.54 -4.43
C PHE A 28 -6.65 -13.93 -5.08
N ARG A 29 -6.11 -14.11 -6.30
CA ARG A 29 -6.00 -15.42 -6.95
C ARG A 29 -4.78 -16.24 -6.56
N SER A 30 -3.70 -15.63 -6.06
CA SER A 30 -2.48 -16.37 -5.73
C SER A 30 -2.69 -17.25 -4.50
N LYS A 31 -2.55 -18.57 -4.67
CA LYS A 31 -2.57 -19.54 -3.57
C LYS A 31 -1.28 -19.59 -2.77
N SER A 32 -0.14 -19.15 -3.35
CA SER A 32 1.13 -19.04 -2.64
C SER A 32 1.29 -17.63 -2.06
N TYR A 33 1.21 -17.54 -0.74
CA TYR A 33 1.58 -16.35 0.03
C TYR A 33 3.09 -16.33 0.22
N GLU A 34 3.84 -16.32 -0.88
CA GLU A 34 5.27 -16.00 -0.79
C GLU A 34 5.41 -14.51 -0.50
N GLU A 35 6.16 -14.18 0.55
CA GLU A 35 6.37 -12.80 1.02
C GLU A 35 6.89 -11.90 -0.12
N GLN A 36 7.77 -12.43 -0.97
CA GLN A 36 8.28 -11.75 -2.15
C GLN A 36 7.17 -11.38 -3.15
N VAL A 37 6.19 -12.26 -3.36
CA VAL A 37 5.06 -12.04 -4.27
C VAL A 37 4.10 -10.99 -3.68
N ALA A 38 3.88 -11.03 -2.37
CA ALA A 38 3.08 -10.03 -1.65
C ALA A 38 3.74 -8.65 -1.67
N MET A 39 5.05 -8.56 -1.44
CA MET A 39 5.82 -7.32 -1.50
C MET A 39 5.83 -6.71 -2.90
N ASN A 40 6.05 -7.54 -3.92
CA ASN A 40 5.95 -7.11 -5.32
C ASN A 40 4.52 -6.67 -5.67
N ALA A 41 3.49 -7.35 -5.16
CA ALA A 41 2.09 -6.97 -5.38
C ALA A 41 1.77 -5.60 -4.78
N LEU A 42 2.20 -5.40 -3.54
CA LEU A 42 2.03 -4.14 -2.85
C LEU A 42 2.76 -3.01 -3.57
N ALA A 43 3.99 -3.24 -4.05
CA ALA A 43 4.75 -2.25 -4.82
C ALA A 43 4.02 -1.86 -6.12
N THR A 44 3.50 -2.83 -6.89
CA THR A 44 2.75 -2.53 -8.12
C THR A 44 1.44 -1.79 -7.83
N MET A 45 0.73 -2.16 -6.76
CA MET A 45 -0.49 -1.46 -6.33
C MET A 45 -0.20 0.01 -5.99
N ARG A 46 0.92 0.31 -5.29
CA ARG A 46 1.33 1.69 -5.01
C ARG A 46 1.59 2.49 -6.27
N VAL A 47 2.26 1.90 -7.27
CA VAL A 47 2.50 2.55 -8.56
C VAL A 47 1.17 2.86 -9.26
N GLY A 48 0.21 1.93 -9.22
CA GLY A 48 -1.14 2.17 -9.75
C GLY A 48 -1.84 3.35 -9.08
N ILE A 49 -1.86 3.39 -7.74
CA ILE A 49 -2.45 4.50 -6.96
C ILE A 49 -1.74 5.83 -7.27
N LEU A 50 -0.41 5.82 -7.35
CA LEU A 50 0.39 6.99 -7.67
C LEU A 50 0.01 7.58 -9.03
N LEU A 51 -0.09 6.73 -10.07
CA LEU A 51 -0.48 7.15 -11.41
C LEU A 51 -1.89 7.77 -11.43
N VAL A 52 -2.83 7.18 -10.70
CA VAL A 52 -4.19 7.74 -10.56
C VAL A 52 -4.14 9.12 -9.91
N MET A 53 -3.47 9.28 -8.77
CA MET A 53 -3.42 10.57 -8.07
C MET A 53 -2.70 11.66 -8.87
N VAL A 54 -1.59 11.31 -9.52
CA VAL A 54 -0.84 12.22 -10.40
C VAL A 54 -1.72 12.66 -11.58
N SER A 55 -2.44 11.73 -12.21
CA SER A 55 -3.33 12.07 -13.33
C SER A 55 -4.50 12.97 -12.91
N ILE A 56 -5.10 12.76 -11.72
CA ILE A 56 -6.14 13.62 -11.17
C ILE A 56 -5.59 15.04 -10.96
N SER A 57 -4.40 15.17 -10.38
CA SER A 57 -3.76 16.47 -10.17
C SER A 57 -3.48 17.21 -11.48
N GLY A 58 -3.07 16.47 -12.52
CA GLY A 58 -2.90 17.01 -13.87
C GLY A 58 -4.22 17.48 -14.48
N PHE A 59 -5.31 16.75 -14.23
CA PHE A 59 -6.65 17.13 -14.67
C PHE A 59 -7.13 18.41 -13.98
N VAL A 60 -6.96 18.51 -12.66
CA VAL A 60 -7.31 19.69 -11.88
C VAL A 60 -6.47 20.90 -12.32
N GLY A 61 -5.15 20.74 -12.46
CA GLY A 61 -4.28 21.82 -12.91
C GLY A 61 -4.64 22.35 -14.29
N ASN A 62 -5.00 21.46 -15.22
CA ASN A 62 -5.44 21.83 -16.56
C ASN A 62 -6.81 22.55 -16.55
N GLN A 63 -7.75 22.12 -15.70
CA GLN A 63 -9.06 22.78 -15.55
C GLN A 63 -8.96 24.17 -14.91
N LEU A 64 -7.97 24.39 -14.05
CA LEU A 64 -7.66 25.70 -13.48
C LEU A 64 -7.00 26.67 -14.49
N GLY A 65 -6.84 26.25 -15.75
CA GLY A 65 -6.25 27.08 -16.80
C GLY A 65 -4.77 27.39 -16.59
N GLN A 66 -4.07 26.61 -15.75
CA GLN A 66 -2.65 26.83 -15.49
C GLN A 66 -1.81 26.52 -16.72
N SER A 67 -0.63 27.14 -16.79
CA SER A 67 0.32 26.86 -17.85
C SER A 67 0.75 25.39 -17.82
N PRO A 68 1.03 24.77 -18.99
CA PRO A 68 1.52 23.39 -19.09
C PRO A 68 2.64 23.04 -18.10
N LEU A 69 3.60 23.95 -17.94
CA LEU A 69 4.75 23.76 -17.06
C LEU A 69 4.33 23.73 -15.58
N ALA A 70 3.38 24.59 -15.20
CA ALA A 70 2.85 24.63 -13.83
C ALA A 70 2.06 23.35 -13.51
N VAL A 71 1.27 22.84 -14.46
CA VAL A 71 0.55 21.56 -14.30
C VAL A 71 1.53 20.41 -14.09
N ILE A 72 2.60 20.33 -14.88
CA ILE A 72 3.64 19.30 -14.72
C ILE A 72 4.31 19.41 -13.34
N ASN A 73 4.64 20.61 -12.88
CA ASN A 73 5.24 20.80 -11.56
C ASN A 73 4.31 20.35 -10.43
N ILE A 74 3.00 20.66 -10.52
CA ILE A 74 1.99 20.18 -9.57
C ILE A 74 1.92 18.65 -9.61
N MET A 75 1.89 18.06 -10.79
CA MET A 75 1.85 16.60 -10.96
C MET A 75 3.06 15.91 -10.31
N ILE A 76 4.27 16.44 -10.50
CA ILE A 76 5.49 15.93 -9.87
C ILE A 76 5.42 16.09 -8.36
N LEU A 77 5.03 17.27 -7.86
CA LEU A 77 4.93 17.55 -6.42
C LEU A 77 3.92 16.65 -5.74
N VAL A 78 2.71 16.53 -6.29
CA VAL A 78 1.64 15.65 -5.77
C VAL A 78 2.10 14.19 -5.84
N GLY A 79 2.74 13.78 -6.94
CA GLY A 79 3.31 12.44 -7.04
C GLY A 79 4.30 12.15 -5.93
N LEU A 80 5.23 13.08 -5.65
CA LEU A 80 6.25 12.89 -4.63
C LEU A 80 5.64 12.83 -3.21
N ILE A 81 4.67 13.70 -2.91
CA ILE A 81 3.95 13.68 -1.63
C ILE A 81 3.18 12.36 -1.45
N VAL A 82 2.40 11.96 -2.46
CA VAL A 82 1.62 10.70 -2.41
C VAL A 82 2.55 9.50 -2.28
N PHE A 83 3.69 9.49 -2.98
CA PHE A 83 4.66 8.42 -2.88
C PHE A 83 5.24 8.29 -1.46
N LEU A 84 5.62 9.40 -0.83
CA LEU A 84 6.09 9.42 0.56
C LEU A 84 4.99 8.93 1.53
N LEU A 85 3.75 9.39 1.35
CA LEU A 85 2.62 8.94 2.16
C LEU A 85 2.36 7.43 2.01
N LEU A 86 2.49 6.88 0.81
CA LEU A 86 2.31 5.43 0.56
C LEU A 86 3.42 4.58 1.22
N ILE A 87 4.65 5.10 1.30
CA ILE A 87 5.74 4.45 2.03
C ILE A 87 5.41 4.41 3.52
N LEU A 88 5.07 5.55 4.12
CA LEU A 88 4.69 5.64 5.53
C LEU A 88 3.48 4.77 5.84
N PHE A 89 2.46 4.80 4.97
CA PHE A 89 1.27 3.96 5.11
C PHE A 89 1.61 2.48 5.11
N THR A 90 2.56 2.02 4.28
CA THR A 90 2.94 0.61 4.33
C THR A 90 3.66 0.25 5.61
N ALA A 91 4.56 1.12 6.08
CA ALA A 91 5.25 0.87 7.35
C ALA A 91 4.24 0.73 8.50
N GLN A 92 3.18 1.55 8.50
CA GLN A 92 2.07 1.47 9.46
C GLN A 92 1.24 0.19 9.26
N LEU A 93 0.87 -0.13 8.01
CA LEU A 93 0.07 -1.31 7.67
C LEU A 93 0.80 -2.60 8.09
N SER A 94 2.11 -2.66 7.92
CA SER A 94 2.95 -3.79 8.36
C SER A 94 2.89 -3.99 9.88
N LYS A 95 3.04 -2.91 10.67
CA LYS A 95 2.89 -2.96 12.13
C LYS A 95 1.49 -3.38 12.56
N TRP A 96 0.46 -2.94 11.84
CA TRP A 96 -0.92 -3.28 12.18
C TRP A 96 -1.25 -4.74 11.82
N LEU A 97 -0.78 -5.22 10.67
CA LEU A 97 -0.92 -6.60 10.23
C LEU A 97 -0.15 -7.57 11.12
N SER A 98 1.04 -7.22 11.62
CA SER A 98 1.77 -8.07 12.57
C SER A 98 1.01 -8.22 13.89
N VAL A 99 0.44 -7.14 14.42
CA VAL A 99 -0.42 -7.19 15.61
C VAL A 99 -1.66 -8.04 15.39
N LEU A 100 -2.31 -7.92 14.22
CA LEU A 100 -3.47 -8.75 13.89
C LEU A 100 -3.10 -10.22 13.72
N ALA A 101 -1.97 -10.53 13.08
CA ALA A 101 -1.48 -11.89 12.93
C ALA A 101 -1.19 -12.52 14.30
N ILE A 102 -0.50 -11.80 15.20
CA ILE A 102 -0.23 -12.23 16.57
C ILE A 102 -1.56 -12.48 17.32
N ARG A 103 -2.54 -11.58 17.20
CA ARG A 103 -3.85 -11.76 17.85
C ARG A 103 -4.62 -12.96 17.29
N ALA A 104 -4.61 -13.17 15.97
CA ALA A 104 -5.27 -14.31 15.34
C ALA A 104 -4.60 -15.64 15.72
N ASP A 105 -3.27 -15.65 15.83
CA ASP A 105 -2.52 -16.83 16.25
C ASP A 105 -2.73 -17.15 17.73
N LEU A 106 -2.75 -16.11 18.59
CA LEU A 106 -3.12 -16.22 20.01
C LEU A 106 -4.52 -16.80 20.20
N GLN A 107 -5.51 -16.35 19.42
CA GLN A 107 -6.87 -16.87 19.49
C GLN A 107 -6.95 -18.35 19.07
N LYS A 108 -6.19 -18.75 18.05
CA LYS A 108 -6.09 -20.16 17.63
C LYS A 108 -5.40 -21.03 18.68
N MET A 109 -4.35 -20.53 19.33
CA MET A 109 -3.65 -21.25 20.41
C MET A 109 -4.52 -21.37 21.67
N GLN A 110 -5.29 -20.34 22.03
CA GLN A 110 -6.26 -20.42 23.11
C GLN A 110 -7.37 -21.43 22.80
N GLN A 111 -7.90 -21.46 21.57
CA GLN A 111 -8.91 -22.45 21.18
C GLN A 111 -8.37 -23.89 21.24
N LYS A 112 -7.14 -24.14 20.76
CA LYS A 112 -6.52 -25.47 20.88
C LYS A 112 -6.26 -25.89 22.33
N GLY A 113 -5.84 -24.96 23.19
CA GLY A 113 -5.67 -25.25 24.62
C GLY A 113 -6.97 -25.62 25.34
N ILE A 114 -8.11 -25.06 24.89
CA ILE A 114 -9.44 -25.38 25.44
C ILE A 114 -9.96 -26.74 24.93
N GLU A 115 -9.63 -27.15 23.70
CA GLU A 115 -9.99 -28.49 23.17
C GLU A 115 -9.16 -29.63 23.81
N ASP A 116 -7.89 -29.41 24.15
CA ASP A 116 -6.98 -30.43 24.70
C ASP A 116 -6.97 -30.51 26.25
N GLY A 117 -7.80 -29.72 26.95
CA GLY A 117 -7.97 -29.82 28.41
C GLY A 117 -6.77 -29.36 29.27
N HIS A 118 -5.80 -28.67 28.69
CA HIS A 118 -4.63 -28.13 29.39
C HIS A 118 -4.78 -26.62 29.65
N GLU A 119 -4.29 -26.14 30.81
CA GLU A 119 -4.26 -24.70 31.13
C GLU A 119 -3.61 -23.90 29.99
N ALA A 120 -4.28 -22.81 29.59
CA ALA A 120 -3.91 -22.00 28.44
C ALA A 120 -2.40 -21.66 28.46
N PRO A 121 -1.65 -21.96 27.38
CA PRO A 121 -0.23 -21.63 27.34
C PRO A 121 -0.10 -20.11 27.45
N LYS A 122 0.49 -19.63 28.55
CA LYS A 122 0.87 -18.22 28.71
C LYS A 122 1.89 -17.91 27.63
N VAL A 123 1.44 -17.24 26.58
CA VAL A 123 2.34 -16.70 25.55
C VAL A 123 3.13 -15.57 26.19
N LEU A 124 4.38 -15.86 26.53
CA LEU A 124 5.38 -14.86 26.84
C LEU A 124 5.65 -14.07 25.55
N ILE A 125 5.09 -12.86 25.47
CA ILE A 125 5.64 -11.83 24.59
C ILE A 125 7.02 -11.54 25.17
N VAL A 126 8.06 -12.17 24.61
CA VAL A 126 9.43 -11.76 24.89
C VAL A 126 9.57 -10.42 24.18
N GLU A 127 9.36 -9.32 24.91
CA GLU A 127 9.91 -8.04 24.52
C GLU A 127 11.42 -8.28 24.38
N GLU A 128 11.94 -8.19 23.16
CA GLU A 128 13.39 -8.08 22.98
C GLU A 128 13.85 -6.97 23.93
N PRO A 129 14.75 -7.25 24.88
CA PRO A 129 15.27 -6.19 25.71
C PRO A 129 15.86 -5.16 24.76
N TYR A 130 15.45 -3.91 24.91
CA TYR A 130 16.19 -2.78 24.38
C TYR A 130 17.65 -3.00 24.77
N THR A 131 18.50 -3.37 23.81
CA THR A 131 19.92 -3.09 23.91
C THR A 131 20.07 -1.60 23.66
N ASP A 132 19.85 -0.83 24.72
CA ASP A 132 20.51 0.45 24.90
C ASP A 132 21.97 0.13 25.20
N ASP A 133 22.76 -0.15 24.15
CA ASP A 133 24.21 -0.21 24.28
C ASP A 133 24.82 0.72 23.22
N GLU A 134 25.70 1.57 23.74
CA GLU A 134 26.48 2.69 23.18
C GLU A 134 27.13 2.49 21.80
#